data_AF-A0A261QGB0-F1
#
_entry.id   AF-A0A261QGB0-F1
#
_cell.length_a   1.000
_cell.length_b   1.000
_cell.length_c   1.000
_cell.angle_alpha   90.00
_cell.angle_beta   90.00
_cell.angle_gamma   90.00
#
_symmetry.space_group_name_H-M   'P 1'
#
loop_
_entity.id
_entity.type
_entity.pdbx_description
1 polymer ?
#
loop_
_entity_poly.entity_id
_entity_poly.type
_entity_poly.pdbx_seq_one_letter_code
_entity_poly.pdbx_strand_id
1 'polypeptide(L)'
;MNEGKQLAQSLVFLTGRQLRFVYVLLNDVNLWDIVSSKTKDVVSKERSAHFYTRLSKEAEKLNGVSDRELQLDLLLHLSKTLKLPERLYNEFYEIEKQCTNIVEEIFSMSQKKYKQFSNVYEQFSNKNKLAFLIHWELAEMYTHLNEQNQGEERLTMLWTEEIVAFLQALPNYQQEQVRQQLSLHACTANELSEALQKDVFTVFTVICERAGFRFYQELLQSFSRKEAANVHDVAYFSWMTHPNLLLSLIFKGGGILYRYQHLLFNKGLLPIVLLQTALPFLSEGEENESDLSPLSTAWQKRFEHYCSLLRAVNELVKQRNDGQTALDILYQEREALEGTSSQTNNYYEQMLQKLTQLLKQDPSRPYFGELSVKQNRLQENLRKVNGKIEAQQALKRGLINKVSSFVKSSYYGTEKAQLEKKLEKVFSEITETVLEKYPDYAPEITREIILLREQLAMNEQKLMEIKKKIHELEENLLHLKNNEKEEREKIAIAEKRTYGLAEMYQLVMEKENRQQFH
;
A
#
# COMPACT_ATOMS: atom_id res chain seq x y z
N MET A 1 33.68 18.20 14.86
CA MET A 1 32.76 17.06 14.64
C MET A 1 32.26 17.11 13.19
N ASN A 2 32.06 15.97 12.53
CA ASN A 2 31.53 15.94 11.15
C ASN A 2 30.06 16.41 11.15
N GLU A 3 29.68 17.29 10.22
CA GLU A 3 28.32 17.83 10.07
C GLU A 3 27.25 16.75 9.85
N GLY A 4 27.59 15.65 9.17
CA GLY A 4 26.69 14.50 9.03
C GLY A 4 26.43 13.81 10.37
N LYS A 5 27.47 13.63 11.18
CA LYS A 5 27.36 13.09 12.54
C LYS A 5 26.52 14.00 13.41
N GLN A 6 26.78 15.32 13.41
CA GLN A 6 25.99 16.28 14.21
C GLN A 6 24.51 16.25 13.85
N LEU A 7 24.14 16.20 12.55
CA LEU A 7 22.73 16.11 12.17
C LEU A 7 22.11 14.76 12.54
N ALA A 8 22.81 13.64 12.38
CA ALA A 8 22.32 12.32 12.80
C ALA A 8 22.04 12.28 14.30
N GLN A 9 22.97 12.82 15.09
CA GLN A 9 22.84 12.98 16.54
C GLN A 9 21.66 13.87 16.92
N SER A 10 21.51 14.98 16.20
CA SER A 10 20.39 15.91 16.38
C SER A 10 19.03 15.29 16.13
N LEU A 11 18.91 14.47 15.08
CA LEU A 11 17.68 13.74 14.77
C LEU A 11 17.28 12.79 15.91
N VAL A 12 18.25 12.08 16.50
CA VAL A 12 17.98 11.14 17.61
C VAL A 12 17.70 11.86 18.92
N PHE A 13 18.36 13.00 19.16
CA PHE A 13 18.15 13.83 20.35
C PHE A 13 16.73 14.41 20.38
N LEU A 14 16.16 14.72 19.21
CA LEU A 14 14.82 15.27 19.08
C LEU A 14 13.75 14.24 19.45
N THR A 15 13.05 14.47 20.56
CA THR A 15 12.04 13.54 21.12
C THR A 15 10.75 14.26 21.53
N GLY A 16 9.72 13.49 21.87
CA GLY A 16 8.48 14.00 22.45
C GLY A 16 7.74 15.01 21.56
N ARG A 17 7.26 16.09 22.17
CA ARG A 17 6.43 17.09 21.48
C ARG A 17 7.21 17.88 20.42
N GLN A 18 8.50 18.13 20.66
CA GLN A 18 9.38 18.86 19.73
C GLN A 18 9.54 18.11 18.41
N LEU A 19 9.81 16.80 18.48
CA LEU A 19 9.87 15.90 17.32
C LEU A 19 8.58 15.94 16.50
N ARG A 20 7.43 15.89 17.16
CA ARG A 20 6.11 15.91 16.51
C ARG A 20 5.86 17.24 15.81
N PHE A 21 6.25 18.37 16.40
CA PHE A 21 6.15 19.68 15.74
C PHE A 21 7.00 19.77 14.47
N VAL A 22 8.27 19.33 14.54
CA VAL A 22 9.17 19.32 13.38
C VAL A 22 8.64 18.38 12.28
N TYR A 23 8.13 17.21 12.67
CA TYR A 23 7.51 16.27 11.77
C TYR A 23 6.30 16.87 11.04
N VAL A 24 5.34 17.42 11.80
CA VAL A 24 4.13 18.02 11.23
C VAL A 24 4.48 19.17 10.30
N LEU A 25 5.46 20.01 10.67
CA LEU A 25 5.90 21.13 9.85
C LEU A 25 6.40 20.67 8.47
N LEU A 26 7.16 19.57 8.41
CA LEU A 26 7.69 19.06 7.15
C LEU A 26 6.66 18.29 6.33
N ASN A 27 5.77 17.53 6.97
CA ASN A 27 4.96 16.50 6.32
C ASN A 27 3.48 16.85 6.17
N ASP A 28 2.91 17.57 7.13
CA ASP A 28 1.46 17.78 7.24
C ASP A 28 1.03 19.24 7.02
N VAL A 29 1.99 20.16 6.99
CA VAL A 29 1.75 21.58 6.70
C VAL A 29 1.92 21.87 5.22
N ASN A 30 0.91 22.49 4.63
CA ASN A 30 0.97 23.06 3.28
C ASN A 30 0.93 24.58 3.31
N LEU A 31 1.32 25.23 2.20
CA LEU A 31 1.23 26.68 2.03
C LEU A 31 -0.17 27.23 2.37
N TRP A 32 -1.21 26.54 1.94
CA TRP A 32 -2.60 26.94 2.20
C TRP A 32 -2.98 26.91 3.68
N ASP A 33 -2.32 26.08 4.47
CA ASP A 33 -2.58 25.98 5.91
C ASP A 33 -2.06 27.22 6.64
N ILE A 34 -0.92 27.74 6.20
CA ILE A 34 -0.33 28.98 6.71
C ILE A 34 -1.12 30.19 6.21
N VAL A 35 -1.46 30.24 4.92
CA VAL A 35 -2.24 31.33 4.32
C VAL A 35 -3.64 31.43 4.94
N SER A 36 -4.33 30.30 5.11
CA SER A 36 -5.66 30.28 5.74
C SER A 36 -5.62 30.67 7.21
N SER A 37 -4.60 30.22 7.95
CA SER A 37 -4.42 30.60 9.36
C SER A 37 -4.14 32.09 9.49
N LYS A 38 -3.28 32.66 8.64
CA LYS A 38 -3.06 34.11 8.55
C LYS A 38 -4.35 34.89 8.31
N THR A 39 -5.16 34.47 7.33
CA THR A 39 -6.44 35.15 7.04
C THR A 39 -7.36 35.12 8.24
N LYS A 40 -7.42 33.99 8.97
CA LYS A 40 -8.20 33.87 10.20
C LYS A 40 -7.67 34.75 11.32
N ASP A 41 -6.36 34.83 11.52
CA ASP A 41 -5.74 35.72 12.52
C ASP A 41 -6.08 37.19 12.23
N VAL A 42 -6.04 37.61 10.95
CA VAL A 42 -6.40 38.99 10.54
C VAL A 42 -7.88 39.28 10.77
N VAL A 43 -8.77 38.32 10.49
CA VAL A 43 -10.22 38.48 10.66
C VAL A 43 -10.64 38.44 12.13
N SER A 44 -10.02 37.58 12.94
CA SER A 44 -10.36 37.37 14.36
C SER A 44 -9.72 38.39 15.31
N LYS A 45 -8.71 39.15 14.85
CA LYS A 45 -7.84 40.00 15.68
C LYS A 45 -7.08 39.23 16.77
N GLU A 46 -7.11 37.90 16.75
CA GLU A 46 -6.25 37.04 17.57
C GLU A 46 -4.90 36.95 16.88
N ARG A 47 -3.86 37.56 17.45
CA ARG A 47 -2.50 37.47 16.89
C ARG A 47 -2.01 36.02 17.02
N SER A 48 -1.66 35.40 15.90
CA SER A 48 -0.88 34.15 15.75
C SER A 48 -1.37 32.88 16.47
N ALA A 49 -2.62 32.84 16.96
CA ALA A 49 -3.15 31.68 17.70
C ALA A 49 -3.60 30.52 16.79
N HIS A 50 -4.13 30.80 15.59
CA HIS A 50 -4.78 29.79 14.75
C HIS A 50 -3.79 28.79 14.15
N PHE A 51 -2.62 29.25 13.70
CA PHE A 51 -1.59 28.38 13.12
C PHE A 51 -0.96 27.46 14.18
N TYR A 52 -0.63 27.99 15.37
CA TYR A 52 -0.13 27.18 16.49
C TYR A 52 -1.13 26.11 16.93
N THR A 53 -2.40 26.50 17.08
CA THR A 53 -3.46 25.58 17.50
C THR A 53 -3.60 24.43 16.51
N ARG A 54 -3.49 24.72 15.20
CA ARG A 54 -3.50 23.69 14.17
C ARG A 54 -2.28 22.77 14.26
N LEU A 55 -1.08 23.34 14.32
CA LEU A 55 0.16 22.57 14.47
C LEU A 55 0.11 21.66 15.70
N SER A 56 -0.37 22.18 16.84
CA SER A 56 -0.51 21.43 18.08
C SER A 56 -1.49 20.27 17.93
N LYS A 57 -2.65 20.49 17.29
CA LYS A 57 -3.64 19.44 17.04
C LYS A 57 -3.11 18.33 16.13
N GLU A 58 -2.38 18.66 15.08
CA GLU A 58 -1.75 17.65 14.22
C GLU A 58 -0.63 16.90 14.97
N ALA A 59 0.17 17.60 15.78
CA ALA A 59 1.20 16.97 16.61
C ALA A 59 0.60 16.01 17.65
N GLU A 60 -0.54 16.35 18.24
CA GLU A 60 -1.26 15.50 19.20
C GLU A 60 -1.74 14.19 18.59
N LYS A 61 -2.10 14.15 17.30
CA LYS A 61 -2.46 12.91 16.60
C LYS A 61 -1.31 11.90 16.56
N LEU A 62 -0.07 12.37 16.71
CA LEU A 62 1.14 11.56 16.69
C LEU A 62 1.56 11.08 18.09
N ASN A 63 0.81 11.38 19.16
CA ASN A 63 1.16 10.95 20.52
C ASN A 63 1.25 9.42 20.67
N GLY A 64 0.51 8.65 19.88
CA GLY A 64 0.59 7.18 19.85
C GLY A 64 1.72 6.60 18.99
N VAL A 65 2.43 7.43 18.22
CA VAL A 65 3.54 6.99 17.36
C VAL A 65 4.85 7.07 18.14
N SER A 66 5.69 6.04 18.06
CA SER A 66 6.98 6.04 18.75
C SER A 66 7.97 7.04 18.14
N ASP A 67 8.76 7.71 18.97
CA ASP A 67 9.73 8.71 18.53
C ASP A 67 10.72 8.15 17.49
N ARG A 68 11.21 6.92 17.67
CA ARG A 68 12.15 6.27 16.74
C ARG A 68 11.62 6.18 15.30
N GLU A 69 10.32 5.94 15.16
CA GLU A 69 9.64 5.87 13.85
C GLU A 69 9.55 7.26 13.22
N LEU A 70 9.21 8.28 14.01
CA LEU A 70 9.12 9.67 13.54
C LEU A 70 10.50 10.26 13.18
N GLN A 71 11.54 9.91 13.94
CA GLN A 71 12.92 10.30 13.66
C GLN A 71 13.40 9.72 12.33
N LEU A 72 13.13 8.43 12.07
CA LEU A 72 13.41 7.81 10.78
C LEU A 72 12.58 8.46 9.67
N ASP A 73 11.29 8.69 9.90
CA ASP A 73 10.44 9.32 8.90
C ASP A 73 10.90 10.74 8.54
N LEU A 74 11.41 11.51 9.50
CA LEU A 74 12.03 12.81 9.24
C LEU A 74 13.26 12.68 8.33
N LEU A 75 14.18 11.77 8.64
CA LEU A 75 15.36 11.50 7.80
C LEU A 75 14.97 11.13 6.36
N LEU A 76 13.98 10.25 6.22
CA LEU A 76 13.48 9.79 4.92
C LEU A 76 12.77 10.91 4.15
N HIS A 77 11.97 11.75 4.82
CA HIS A 77 11.28 12.87 4.18
C HIS A 77 12.23 14.01 3.76
N LEU A 78 13.25 14.29 4.55
CA LEU A 78 14.32 15.21 4.17
C LEU A 78 15.02 14.70 2.90
N SER A 79 15.40 13.42 2.89
CA SER A 79 16.02 12.76 1.73
C SER A 79 15.12 12.83 0.49
N LYS A 80 13.83 12.52 0.64
CA LYS A 80 12.83 12.53 -0.44
C LYS A 80 12.60 13.93 -1.01
N THR A 81 12.44 14.94 -0.16
CA THR A 81 12.23 16.33 -0.60
C THR A 81 13.44 16.86 -1.38
N LEU A 82 14.64 16.45 -0.98
CA LEU A 82 15.90 16.79 -1.62
C LEU A 82 16.23 15.90 -2.83
N LYS A 83 15.48 14.80 -3.05
CA LYS A 83 15.74 13.79 -4.09
C LYS A 83 17.14 13.18 -3.98
N LEU A 84 17.58 12.92 -2.75
CA LEU A 84 18.86 12.28 -2.50
C LEU A 84 18.79 10.78 -2.82
N PRO A 85 19.90 10.17 -3.30
CA PRO A 85 19.96 8.74 -3.50
C PRO A 85 19.60 7.97 -2.23
N GLU A 86 18.88 6.88 -2.41
CA GLU A 86 18.40 6.07 -1.31
C GLU A 86 19.52 5.18 -0.75
N ARG A 87 19.42 4.83 0.53
CA ARG A 87 20.46 4.07 1.26
C ARG A 87 19.85 3.05 2.19
N LEU A 88 20.63 2.02 2.50
CA LEU A 88 20.37 1.15 3.64
C LEU A 88 20.84 1.87 4.90
N TYR A 89 19.95 2.06 5.86
CA TYR A 89 20.30 2.69 7.15
C TYR A 89 20.64 1.66 8.22
N ASN A 90 21.22 0.52 7.82
CA ASN A 90 21.59 -0.56 8.75
C ASN A 90 22.80 -0.18 9.60
N GLU A 91 23.71 0.63 9.05
CA GLU A 91 24.94 1.05 9.71
C GLU A 91 24.92 2.56 9.99
N PHE A 92 25.59 2.97 11.07
CA PHE A 92 25.69 4.37 11.47
C PHE A 92 26.37 5.23 10.42
N TYR A 93 27.39 4.69 9.73
CA TYR A 93 28.08 5.40 8.66
C TYR A 93 27.12 5.83 7.52
N GLU A 94 26.18 4.97 7.13
CA GLU A 94 25.22 5.29 6.06
C GLU A 94 24.21 6.36 6.50
N ILE A 95 23.82 6.36 7.78
CA ILE A 95 22.99 7.41 8.38
C ILE A 95 23.74 8.75 8.38
N GLU A 96 24.98 8.77 8.88
CA GLU A 96 25.82 9.97 8.92
C GLU A 96 26.06 10.53 7.52
N LYS A 97 26.35 9.66 6.54
CA LYS A 97 26.57 10.04 5.15
C LYS A 97 25.32 10.62 4.51
N GLN A 98 24.14 10.05 4.79
CA GLN A 98 22.89 10.64 4.31
C GLN A 98 22.65 12.01 4.92
N CYS A 99 22.94 12.16 6.21
CA CYS A 99 22.86 13.44 6.90
C CYS A 99 23.84 14.48 6.31
N THR A 100 25.07 14.09 5.96
CA THR A 100 26.00 14.96 5.22
C THR A 100 25.37 15.43 3.90
N ASN A 101 24.85 14.51 3.09
CA ASN A 101 24.23 14.87 1.80
C ASN A 101 23.04 15.84 1.98
N ILE A 102 22.25 15.68 3.05
CA ILE A 102 21.16 16.60 3.40
C ILE A 102 21.70 18.01 3.68
N VAL A 103 22.72 18.11 4.54
CA VAL A 103 23.35 19.40 4.87
C VAL A 103 23.92 20.06 3.61
N GLU A 104 24.60 19.30 2.77
CA GLU A 104 25.22 19.82 1.54
C GLU A 104 24.20 20.33 0.52
N GLU A 105 23.10 19.61 0.31
CA GLU A 105 22.09 20.03 -0.65
C GLU A 105 21.32 21.26 -0.14
N ILE A 106 21.01 21.33 1.15
CA ILE A 106 20.40 22.53 1.76
C ILE A 106 21.37 23.72 1.67
N PHE A 107 22.66 23.51 1.93
CA PHE A 107 23.68 24.53 1.78
C PHE A 107 23.77 25.07 0.34
N SER A 108 23.79 24.17 -0.64
CA SER A 108 23.75 24.50 -2.08
C SER A 108 22.48 25.27 -2.46
N MET A 109 21.33 24.92 -1.90
CA MET A 109 20.08 25.66 -2.07
C MET A 109 20.18 27.08 -1.52
N SER A 110 20.73 27.27 -0.33
CA SER A 110 20.91 28.60 0.28
C SER A 110 21.91 29.46 -0.49
N GLN A 111 23.00 28.88 -1.00
CA GLN A 111 23.93 29.57 -1.92
C GLN A 111 23.24 30.13 -3.17
N LYS A 112 22.32 29.35 -3.77
CA LYS A 112 21.56 29.78 -4.95
C LYS A 112 20.52 30.85 -4.60
N LYS A 113 19.95 30.79 -3.40
CA LYS A 113 18.89 31.70 -2.95
C LYS A 113 19.44 33.08 -2.59
N TYR A 114 20.57 33.14 -1.89
CA TYR A 114 21.08 34.37 -1.29
C TYR A 114 22.42 34.80 -1.92
N LYS A 115 22.44 35.97 -2.55
CA LYS A 115 23.62 36.49 -3.28
C LYS A 115 24.89 36.61 -2.42
N GLN A 116 24.74 36.96 -1.13
CA GLN A 116 25.87 37.21 -0.23
C GLN A 116 26.36 35.95 0.50
N PHE A 117 25.61 34.84 0.43
CA PHE A 117 25.84 33.65 1.25
C PHE A 117 27.24 33.06 1.07
N SER A 118 27.68 32.89 -0.18
CA SER A 118 29.02 32.33 -0.46
C SER A 118 30.14 33.23 0.07
N ASN A 119 30.01 34.55 -0.08
CA ASN A 119 31.02 35.50 0.39
C ASN A 119 31.14 35.47 1.92
N VAL A 120 30.00 35.41 2.62
CA VAL A 120 29.98 35.32 4.09
C VAL A 120 30.53 33.98 4.57
N TYR A 121 30.21 32.87 3.87
CA TYR A 121 30.77 31.55 4.19
C TYR A 121 32.29 31.48 4.02
N GLU A 122 32.86 32.13 3.00
CA GLU A 122 34.30 32.19 2.81
C GLU A 122 35.02 32.87 3.98
N GLN A 123 34.37 33.86 4.60
CA GLN A 123 34.89 34.60 5.76
C GLN A 123 34.62 33.89 7.10
N PHE A 124 33.69 32.93 7.13
CA PHE A 124 33.36 32.18 8.34
C PHE A 124 34.53 31.30 8.80
N SER A 125 34.90 31.42 10.07
CA SER A 125 36.04 30.77 10.73
C SER A 125 35.93 29.23 10.73
N ASN A 126 34.73 28.71 11.03
CA ASN A 126 34.45 27.30 11.17
C ASN A 126 33.83 26.75 9.86
N LYS A 127 34.55 25.96 9.06
CA LYS A 127 34.01 25.44 7.79
C LYS A 127 32.95 24.32 7.93
N ASN A 128 32.29 24.22 9.08
CA ASN A 128 31.15 23.33 9.29
C ASN A 128 29.87 23.95 8.69
N LYS A 129 29.31 23.28 7.68
CA LYS A 129 28.16 23.81 6.92
C LYS A 129 26.87 23.83 7.74
N LEU A 130 26.67 22.87 8.65
CA LEU A 130 25.48 22.80 9.50
C LEU A 130 25.45 23.98 10.48
N ALA A 131 26.56 24.21 11.18
CA ALA A 131 26.71 25.36 12.07
C ALA A 131 26.48 26.67 11.32
N PHE A 132 27.12 26.84 10.15
CA PHE A 132 26.95 28.02 9.31
C PHE A 132 25.48 28.27 8.93
N LEU A 133 24.76 27.23 8.49
CA LEU A 133 23.34 27.34 8.15
C LEU A 133 22.49 27.80 9.33
N ILE A 134 22.79 27.33 10.54
CA ILE A 134 22.08 27.74 11.75
C ILE A 134 22.32 29.23 12.06
N HIS A 135 23.58 29.67 12.04
CA HIS A 135 23.93 31.09 12.20
C HIS A 135 23.21 31.95 11.16
N TRP A 136 23.21 31.50 9.90
CA TRP A 136 22.61 32.19 8.79
C TRP A 136 21.09 32.35 8.95
N GLU A 137 20.37 31.25 9.19
CA GLU A 137 18.91 31.29 9.32
C GLU A 137 18.44 32.14 10.50
N LEU A 138 19.17 32.13 11.62
CA LEU A 138 18.85 32.96 12.78
C LEU A 138 19.17 34.44 12.55
N ALA A 139 20.26 34.76 11.86
CA ALA A 139 20.56 36.14 11.47
C ALA A 139 19.53 36.68 10.47
N GLU A 140 19.09 35.87 9.51
CA GLU A 140 18.04 36.23 8.54
C GLU A 140 16.69 36.43 9.24
N MET A 141 16.32 35.53 10.15
CA MET A 141 15.10 35.67 10.96
C MET A 141 15.13 36.96 11.80
N TYR A 142 16.23 37.24 12.48
CA TYR A 142 16.40 38.45 13.27
C TYR A 142 16.33 39.72 12.43
N THR A 143 17.02 39.73 11.28
CA THR A 143 16.99 40.86 10.34
C THR A 143 15.57 41.15 9.87
N HIS A 144 14.81 40.10 9.51
CA HIS A 144 13.43 40.24 9.09
C HIS A 144 12.48 40.72 10.18
N LEU A 145 12.64 40.22 11.40
CA LEU A 145 11.84 40.69 12.53
C LEU A 145 12.09 42.17 12.79
N ASN A 146 13.34 42.62 12.71
CA ASN A 146 13.67 44.03 12.86
C ASN A 146 13.12 44.90 11.73
N GLU A 147 13.22 44.48 10.47
CA GLU A 147 12.63 45.17 9.32
C GLU A 147 11.11 45.37 9.49
N GLN A 148 10.40 44.36 9.99
CA GLN A 148 8.94 44.43 10.20
C GLN A 148 8.51 45.37 11.34
N ASN A 149 9.41 45.66 12.28
CA ASN A 149 9.10 46.47 13.48
C ASN A 149 9.50 47.96 13.36
N GLN A 150 10.00 48.42 12.21
CA GLN A 150 10.43 49.83 12.00
C GLN A 150 9.28 50.86 11.92
N GLY A 151 8.03 50.47 12.23
CA GLY A 151 6.84 51.31 12.05
C GLY A 151 6.42 52.19 13.24
N GLU A 152 6.97 51.98 14.44
CA GLU A 152 6.65 52.78 15.64
C GLU A 152 7.95 53.28 16.27
N GLU A 153 7.99 54.55 16.67
CA GLU A 153 9.17 55.24 17.21
C GLU A 153 10.02 54.36 18.16
N ARG A 154 11.17 53.85 17.67
CA ARG A 154 12.39 53.55 18.46
C ARG A 154 13.53 53.02 17.58
N LEU A 155 14.68 53.69 17.69
CA LEU A 155 15.99 53.33 17.12
C LEU A 155 16.60 52.03 17.72
N THR A 156 15.88 51.31 18.57
CA THR A 156 16.39 50.13 19.29
C THR A 156 16.05 48.85 18.54
N MET A 157 17.07 48.15 18.08
CA MET A 157 16.96 46.80 17.56
C MET A 157 16.25 45.86 18.57
N LEU A 158 15.39 44.97 18.08
CA LEU A 158 14.70 43.97 18.89
C LEU A 158 15.71 43.11 19.65
N TRP A 159 15.36 42.70 20.85
CA TRP A 159 16.18 41.82 21.70
C TRP A 159 17.55 42.31 22.12
N THR A 160 17.89 43.55 21.83
CA THR A 160 19.17 44.12 22.25
C THR A 160 19.36 44.02 23.76
N GLU A 161 18.33 44.32 24.55
CA GLU A 161 18.36 44.20 26.01
C GLU A 161 18.53 42.75 26.48
N GLU A 162 17.83 41.81 25.84
CA GLU A 162 17.96 40.37 26.13
C GLU A 162 19.35 39.83 25.80
N ILE A 163 19.94 40.24 24.66
CA ILE A 163 21.30 39.85 24.29
C ILE A 163 22.31 40.46 25.28
N VAL A 164 22.14 41.71 25.70
CA VAL A 164 22.98 42.32 26.74
C VAL A 164 22.86 41.57 28.06
N ALA A 165 21.64 41.23 28.49
CA ALA A 165 21.41 40.46 29.71
C ALA A 165 22.07 39.07 29.64
N PHE A 166 21.96 38.39 28.49
CA PHE A 166 22.65 37.12 28.24
C PHE A 166 24.17 37.27 28.37
N LEU A 167 24.75 38.28 27.71
CA LEU A 167 26.19 38.54 27.77
C LEU A 167 26.65 38.82 29.20
N GLN A 168 25.91 39.62 29.95
CA GLN A 168 26.23 39.93 31.36
C GLN A 168 26.16 38.71 32.28
N ALA A 169 25.39 37.68 31.92
CA ALA A 169 25.31 36.42 32.67
C ALA A 169 26.47 35.46 32.36
N LEU A 170 27.26 35.70 31.30
CA LEU A 170 28.41 34.86 30.97
C LEU A 170 29.57 35.08 31.96
N PRO A 171 30.50 34.13 32.12
CA PRO A 171 31.76 34.36 32.80
C PRO A 171 32.52 35.57 32.24
N ASN A 172 33.13 36.38 33.12
CA ASN A 172 33.83 37.63 32.74
C ASN A 172 34.84 37.45 31.59
N TYR A 173 35.53 36.30 31.52
CA TYR A 173 36.48 36.04 30.43
C TYR A 173 35.80 35.88 29.06
N GLN A 174 34.60 35.29 28.99
CA GLN A 174 33.83 35.17 27.75
C GLN A 174 33.26 36.53 27.32
N GLN A 175 32.79 37.32 28.29
CA GLN A 175 32.32 38.69 28.04
C GLN A 175 33.42 39.52 27.40
N GLU A 176 34.63 39.48 27.96
CA GLU A 176 35.78 40.23 27.47
C GLU A 176 36.21 39.78 26.06
N GLN A 177 36.16 38.48 25.77
CA GLN A 177 36.46 37.95 24.43
C GLN A 177 35.45 38.44 23.38
N VAL A 178 34.15 38.39 23.70
CA VAL A 178 33.10 38.91 22.81
C VAL A 178 33.28 40.41 22.60
N ARG A 179 33.54 41.16 23.67
CA ARG A 179 33.76 42.61 23.63
C ARG A 179 34.93 42.97 22.70
N GLN A 180 36.06 42.28 22.83
CA GLN A 180 37.24 42.53 22.00
C GLN A 180 37.00 42.18 20.53
N GLN A 181 36.36 41.04 20.24
CA GLN A 181 36.10 40.61 18.86
C GLN A 181 35.07 41.50 18.14
N LEU A 182 34.07 42.01 18.87
CA LEU A 182 33.09 42.96 18.33
C LEU A 182 33.53 44.42 18.41
N SER A 183 34.73 44.69 18.93
CA SER A 183 35.27 46.04 19.13
C SER A 183 34.34 46.96 19.94
N LEU A 184 33.67 46.41 20.96
CA LEU A 184 32.77 47.15 21.84
C LEU A 184 33.59 47.78 22.99
N HIS A 185 33.29 49.01 23.38
CA HIS A 185 33.93 49.64 24.54
C HIS A 185 33.29 49.14 25.83
N ALA A 186 31.96 48.99 25.83
CA ALA A 186 31.18 48.37 26.90
C ALA A 186 30.02 47.55 26.31
N CYS A 187 29.65 46.44 26.94
CA CYS A 187 28.48 45.63 26.53
C CYS A 187 27.17 46.34 26.91
N THR A 188 26.91 47.49 26.28
CA THR A 188 25.69 48.30 26.44
C THR A 188 24.74 48.07 25.27
N ALA A 189 23.46 48.34 25.48
CA ALA A 189 22.45 48.16 24.44
C ALA A 189 22.70 49.05 23.21
N ASN A 190 23.19 50.27 23.39
CA ASN A 190 23.44 51.18 22.26
C ASN A 190 24.57 50.67 21.36
N GLU A 191 25.72 50.31 21.93
CA GLU A 191 26.86 49.79 21.15
C GLU A 191 26.50 48.46 20.46
N LEU A 192 25.75 47.60 21.14
CA LEU A 192 25.29 46.34 20.55
C LEU A 192 24.28 46.57 19.42
N SER A 193 23.35 47.51 19.57
CA SER A 193 22.39 47.87 18.52
C SER A 193 23.10 48.41 17.28
N GLU A 194 24.14 49.23 17.44
CA GLU A 194 24.98 49.70 16.32
C GLU A 194 25.73 48.56 15.64
N ALA A 195 26.25 47.59 16.40
CA ALA A 195 26.93 46.42 15.85
C ALA A 195 25.94 45.53 15.05
N LEU A 196 24.76 45.28 15.60
CA LEU A 196 23.70 44.51 14.95
C LEU A 196 23.14 45.19 13.69
N GLN A 197 23.10 46.53 13.65
CA GLN A 197 22.76 47.29 12.44
C GLN A 197 23.79 47.11 11.33
N LYS A 198 25.07 46.93 11.67
CA LYS A 198 26.15 46.76 10.68
C LYS A 198 26.19 45.33 10.15
N ASP A 199 26.20 44.34 11.05
CA ASP A 199 26.33 42.94 10.67
C ASP A 199 25.80 42.00 11.76
N VAL A 200 24.53 41.61 11.62
CA VAL A 200 23.86 40.65 12.51
C VAL A 200 24.59 39.31 12.53
N PHE A 201 25.00 38.81 11.36
CA PHE A 201 25.59 37.48 11.22
C PHE A 201 26.91 37.39 12.00
N THR A 202 27.78 38.38 11.87
CA THR A 202 29.06 38.42 12.59
C THR A 202 28.84 38.54 14.10
N VAL A 203 27.94 39.42 14.56
CA VAL A 203 27.63 39.56 15.99
C VAL A 203 27.14 38.23 16.58
N PHE A 204 26.18 37.60 15.93
CA PHE A 204 25.60 36.34 16.38
C PHE A 204 26.63 35.21 16.39
N THR A 205 27.47 35.13 15.37
CA THR A 205 28.57 34.15 15.27
C THR A 205 29.54 34.30 16.44
N VAL A 206 30.04 35.52 16.69
CA VAL A 206 31.03 35.76 17.75
C VAL A 206 30.47 35.41 19.13
N ILE A 207 29.21 35.77 19.40
CA ILE A 207 28.57 35.41 20.68
C ILE A 207 28.46 33.89 20.81
N CYS A 208 27.98 33.21 19.77
CA CYS A 208 27.79 31.77 19.77
C CYS A 208 29.12 30.99 19.87
N GLU A 209 30.20 31.44 19.23
CA GLU A 209 31.53 30.81 19.35
C GLU A 209 32.06 30.83 20.78
N ARG A 210 31.69 31.84 21.58
CA ARG A 210 32.14 31.99 22.97
C ARG A 210 31.18 31.37 23.97
N ALA A 211 29.88 31.45 23.70
CA ALA A 211 28.82 31.06 24.64
C ALA A 211 28.13 29.72 24.29
N GLY A 212 28.41 29.14 23.12
CA GLY A 212 27.73 27.97 22.57
C GLY A 212 26.38 28.29 21.91
N PHE A 213 25.78 27.29 21.27
CA PHE A 213 24.49 27.43 20.56
C PHE A 213 23.30 27.72 21.49
N ARG A 214 23.44 27.51 22.80
CA ARG A 214 22.43 27.88 23.82
C ARG A 214 21.99 29.35 23.73
N PHE A 215 22.87 30.24 23.25
CA PHE A 215 22.55 31.65 22.99
C PHE A 215 21.29 31.78 22.11
N TYR A 216 21.20 30.96 21.06
CA TYR A 216 20.07 31.00 20.13
C TYR A 216 18.80 30.42 20.72
N GLN A 217 18.91 29.38 21.55
CA GLN A 217 17.78 28.83 22.26
C GLN A 217 17.17 29.87 23.22
N GLU A 218 18.00 30.62 23.95
CA GLU A 218 17.54 31.69 24.85
C GLU A 218 16.91 32.88 24.10
N LEU A 219 17.49 33.25 22.96
CA LEU A 219 16.95 34.30 22.10
C LEU A 219 15.57 33.91 21.52
N LEU A 220 15.43 32.68 21.05
CA LEU A 220 14.13 32.16 20.56
C LEU A 220 13.10 32.00 21.69
N GLN A 221 13.50 31.61 22.89
CA GLN A 221 12.61 31.63 24.04
C GLN A 221 12.14 33.05 24.39
N SER A 222 13.00 34.06 24.22
CA SER A 222 12.64 35.46 24.45
C SER A 222 11.60 35.98 23.44
N PHE A 223 11.60 35.46 22.21
CA PHE A 223 10.51 35.67 21.25
C PHE A 223 9.16 35.22 21.85
N SER A 224 9.11 34.01 22.42
CA SER A 224 7.87 33.43 22.96
C SER A 224 7.23 34.22 24.09
N ARG A 225 8.07 34.77 24.99
CA ARG A 225 7.63 35.50 26.18
C ARG A 225 6.97 36.83 25.85
N LYS A 226 7.36 37.46 24.73
CA LYS A 226 6.82 38.75 24.28
C LYS A 226 5.52 38.62 23.48
N GLU A 227 5.30 37.49 22.79
CA GLU A 227 4.19 37.34 21.85
C GLU A 227 3.01 36.46 22.31
N ALA A 228 3.14 35.60 23.33
CA ALA A 228 2.00 34.77 23.77
C ALA A 228 2.00 34.43 25.28
N ALA A 229 0.96 34.87 25.99
CA ALA A 229 0.52 34.23 27.23
C ALA A 229 -0.02 32.83 26.89
N ASN A 230 0.50 31.79 27.56
CA ASN A 230 0.05 30.37 27.57
C ASN A 230 0.80 29.33 26.70
N VAL A 231 1.91 29.64 26.02
CA VAL A 231 2.71 28.60 25.34
C VAL A 231 3.87 28.13 26.24
N HIS A 232 3.56 27.49 27.36
CA HIS A 232 4.58 27.05 28.33
C HIS A 232 5.34 25.79 27.90
N ASP A 233 4.73 24.91 27.10
CA ASP A 233 5.32 23.58 26.85
C ASP A 233 6.40 23.57 25.75
N VAL A 234 6.44 24.58 24.87
CA VAL A 234 7.34 24.61 23.71
C VAL A 234 7.75 26.05 23.33
N ALA A 235 8.22 26.82 24.31
CA ALA A 235 8.66 28.22 24.14
C ALA A 235 9.65 28.43 22.98
N TYR A 236 10.56 27.48 22.77
CA TYR A 236 11.59 27.54 21.73
C TYR A 236 11.03 27.48 20.27
N PHE A 237 9.85 26.90 20.05
CA PHE A 237 9.26 26.75 18.71
C PHE A 237 8.18 27.80 18.38
N SER A 238 7.89 28.73 19.30
CA SER A 238 6.78 29.68 19.15
C SER A 238 6.95 30.63 17.97
N TRP A 239 8.19 30.97 17.58
CA TRP A 239 8.44 31.86 16.45
C TRP A 239 7.94 31.27 15.11
N MET A 240 7.97 29.94 14.98
CA MET A 240 7.47 29.26 13.79
C MET A 240 5.95 29.34 13.66
N THR A 241 5.25 29.69 14.75
CA THR A 241 3.80 29.83 14.73
C THR A 241 3.38 31.16 14.13
N HIS A 242 4.32 32.04 13.79
CA HIS A 242 4.06 33.33 13.19
C HIS A 242 4.01 33.21 11.65
N PRO A 243 2.82 33.19 11.02
CA PRO A 243 2.68 32.88 9.58
C PRO A 243 3.44 33.87 8.69
N ASN A 244 3.52 35.14 9.09
CA ASN A 244 4.22 36.17 8.31
C ASN A 244 5.73 35.96 8.28
N LEU A 245 6.31 35.58 9.42
CA LEU A 245 7.75 35.33 9.54
C LEU A 245 8.15 34.10 8.73
N LEU A 246 7.34 33.04 8.85
CA LEU A 246 7.58 31.79 8.12
C LEU A 246 7.42 31.98 6.60
N LEU A 247 6.39 32.71 6.14
CA LEU A 247 6.26 33.03 4.72
C LEU A 247 7.40 33.92 4.20
N SER A 248 7.87 34.90 4.97
CA SER A 248 8.98 35.76 4.53
C SER A 248 10.28 34.97 4.42
N LEU A 249 10.57 34.09 5.38
CA LEU A 249 11.76 33.24 5.35
C LEU A 249 11.73 32.26 4.17
N ILE A 250 10.58 31.68 3.86
CA ILE A 250 10.43 30.76 2.72
C ILE A 250 10.59 31.49 1.37
N PHE A 251 9.97 32.66 1.21
CA PHE A 251 9.80 33.30 -0.11
C PHE A 251 10.65 34.56 -0.37
N LYS A 252 11.63 34.90 0.48
CA LYS A 252 12.54 36.04 0.24
C LYS A 252 13.17 35.95 -1.16
N GLY A 253 12.77 36.83 -2.09
CA GLY A 253 13.43 37.00 -3.40
C GLY A 253 12.63 36.77 -4.69
N GLY A 254 11.32 36.49 -4.68
CA GLY A 254 10.57 36.42 -5.96
C GLY A 254 9.12 35.98 -5.85
N GLY A 255 8.29 36.47 -6.78
CA GLY A 255 6.86 36.17 -6.86
C GLY A 255 6.54 34.68 -7.03
N ILE A 256 5.40 34.28 -6.47
CA ILE A 256 4.93 32.90 -6.47
C ILE A 256 4.40 32.53 -7.87
N LEU A 257 5.07 31.61 -8.55
CA LEU A 257 4.47 30.92 -9.70
C LEU A 257 3.46 29.88 -9.18
N TYR A 258 2.17 30.12 -9.46
CA TYR A 258 1.01 29.37 -8.95
C TYR A 258 1.10 27.84 -9.15
N ARG A 259 1.89 27.36 -10.12
CA ARG A 259 1.97 25.94 -10.50
C ARG A 259 2.93 25.07 -9.65
N TYR A 260 3.84 25.67 -8.87
CA TYR A 260 4.87 24.92 -8.10
C TYR A 260 4.87 25.22 -6.59
N GLN A 261 3.77 25.77 -6.08
CA GLN A 261 3.66 26.27 -4.70
C GLN A 261 4.06 25.25 -3.63
N HIS A 262 3.58 24.01 -3.72
CA HIS A 262 3.85 22.98 -2.71
C HIS A 262 5.33 22.53 -2.69
N LEU A 263 5.94 22.32 -3.86
CA LEU A 263 7.34 21.90 -3.93
C LEU A 263 8.29 23.02 -3.47
N LEU A 264 8.04 24.25 -3.90
CA LEU A 264 8.81 25.42 -3.48
C LEU A 264 8.67 25.68 -1.98
N PHE A 265 7.46 25.51 -1.45
CA PHE A 265 7.18 25.64 -0.03
C PHE A 265 7.93 24.58 0.79
N ASN A 266 7.82 23.30 0.45
CA ASN A 266 8.52 22.22 1.18
C ASN A 266 10.04 22.38 1.11
N LYS A 267 10.58 22.79 -0.05
CA LYS A 267 12.01 23.08 -0.19
C LYS A 267 12.45 24.30 0.61
N GLY A 268 11.63 25.36 0.66
CA GLY A 268 11.92 26.55 1.46
C GLY A 268 11.81 26.34 2.97
N LEU A 269 11.08 25.31 3.41
CA LEU A 269 11.03 24.89 4.82
C LEU A 269 12.28 24.15 5.29
N LEU A 270 13.07 23.56 4.38
CA LEU A 270 14.18 22.69 4.77
C LEU A 270 15.24 23.36 5.67
N PRO A 271 15.68 24.62 5.43
CA PRO A 271 16.59 25.30 6.34
C PRO A 271 16.00 25.49 7.74
N ILE A 272 14.70 25.78 7.84
CA ILE A 272 13.98 25.93 9.11
C ILE A 272 13.89 24.58 9.84
N VAL A 273 13.51 23.52 9.13
CA VAL A 273 13.46 22.16 9.69
C VAL A 273 14.83 21.72 10.17
N LEU A 274 15.90 22.03 9.41
CA LEU A 274 17.27 21.73 9.78
C LEU A 274 17.68 22.48 11.07
N LEU A 275 17.42 23.79 11.13
CA LEU A 275 17.63 24.62 12.32
C LEU A 275 16.94 24.02 13.55
N GLN A 276 15.66 23.68 13.42
CA GLN A 276 14.86 23.16 14.52
C GLN A 276 15.26 21.75 14.97
N THR A 277 15.78 20.95 14.05
CA THR A 277 16.30 19.62 14.37
C THR A 277 17.65 19.74 15.08
N ALA A 278 18.55 20.58 14.57
CA ALA A 278 19.94 20.64 15.02
C ALA A 278 20.15 21.43 16.31
N LEU A 279 19.45 22.56 16.47
CA LEU A 279 19.76 23.50 17.54
C LEU A 279 19.58 22.94 18.97
N PRO A 280 18.57 22.09 19.29
CA PRO A 280 18.48 21.47 20.62
C PRO A 280 19.73 20.65 20.98
N PHE A 281 20.20 19.81 20.05
CA PHE A 281 21.40 19.01 20.25
C PHE A 281 22.67 19.86 20.31
N LEU A 282 22.78 20.88 19.46
CA LEU A 282 23.96 21.77 19.49
C LEU A 282 24.04 22.62 20.77
N SER A 283 22.90 22.87 21.43
CA SER A 283 22.83 23.70 22.63
C SER A 283 23.09 22.92 23.92
N GLU A 284 22.58 21.68 24.02
CA GLU A 284 22.60 20.89 25.26
C GLU A 284 23.21 19.49 25.08
N GLY A 285 23.30 18.99 23.85
CA GLY A 285 23.62 17.60 23.55
C GLY A 285 25.05 17.33 23.06
N GLU A 286 25.84 18.33 22.66
CA GLU A 286 27.20 18.10 22.12
C GLU A 286 28.15 17.40 23.10
N GLU A 287 27.90 17.52 24.41
CA GLU A 287 28.72 16.87 25.44
C GLU A 287 28.50 15.35 25.50
N ASN A 288 27.38 14.83 24.96
CA ASN A 288 27.03 13.41 24.99
C ASN A 288 26.64 12.89 23.60
N GLU A 289 27.45 11.98 23.05
CA GLU A 289 27.06 11.28 21.82
C GLU A 289 25.84 10.38 22.09
N SER A 290 24.73 10.67 21.43
CA SER A 290 23.52 9.86 21.39
C SER A 290 23.75 8.58 20.58
N ASP A 291 23.14 7.50 21.02
CA ASP A 291 23.15 6.22 20.31
C ASP A 291 22.29 6.31 19.04
N LEU A 292 22.87 6.04 17.87
CA LEU A 292 22.16 6.07 16.58
C LEU A 292 21.33 4.80 16.29
N SER A 293 21.38 3.80 17.18
CA SER A 293 20.59 2.56 17.09
C SER A 293 19.09 2.74 16.88
N PRO A 294 18.41 3.79 17.42
CA PRO A 294 16.99 4.02 17.17
C PRO A 294 16.63 4.11 15.68
N LEU A 295 17.45 4.78 14.88
CA LEU A 295 17.23 4.96 13.43
C LEU A 295 17.47 3.65 12.67
N SER A 296 18.58 2.97 12.96
CA SER A 296 18.91 1.71 12.28
C SER A 296 17.93 0.59 12.62
N THR A 297 17.51 0.50 13.90
CA THR A 297 16.52 -0.48 14.36
C THR A 297 15.16 -0.25 13.70
N ALA A 298 14.71 1.01 13.61
CA ALA A 298 13.44 1.34 12.96
C ALA A 298 13.49 1.02 11.46
N TRP A 299 14.61 1.31 10.80
CA TRP A 299 14.80 0.98 9.38
C TRP A 299 14.80 -0.52 9.15
N GLN A 300 15.61 -1.26 9.91
CA GLN A 300 15.73 -2.71 9.80
C GLN A 300 14.38 -3.39 10.00
N LYS A 301 13.60 -2.98 11.01
CA LYS A 301 12.24 -3.49 11.25
C LYS A 301 11.34 -3.31 10.03
N ARG A 302 11.37 -2.14 9.37
CA ARG A 302 10.56 -1.86 8.16
C ARG A 302 11.05 -2.69 6.98
N PHE A 303 12.36 -2.79 6.81
CA PHE A 303 12.98 -3.55 5.72
C PHE A 303 12.71 -5.06 5.85
N GLU A 304 12.86 -5.63 7.04
CA GLU A 304 12.56 -7.03 7.33
C GLU A 304 11.07 -7.34 7.13
N HIS A 305 10.19 -6.43 7.59
CA HIS A 305 8.76 -6.57 7.35
C HIS A 305 8.45 -6.58 5.85
N TYR A 306 9.04 -5.68 5.08
CA TYR A 306 8.89 -5.65 3.62
C TYR A 306 9.37 -6.94 2.94
N CYS A 307 10.54 -7.45 3.33
CA CYS A 307 11.04 -8.74 2.87
C CYS A 307 10.08 -9.90 3.21
N SER A 308 9.46 -9.88 4.40
CA SER A 308 8.47 -10.90 4.79
C SER A 308 7.21 -10.85 3.92
N LEU A 309 6.72 -9.66 3.57
CA LEU A 309 5.57 -9.49 2.67
C LEU A 309 5.88 -10.03 1.27
N LEU A 310 7.07 -9.72 0.73
CA LEU A 310 7.49 -10.23 -0.58
C LEU A 310 7.63 -11.76 -0.61
N ARG A 311 8.16 -12.35 0.47
CA ARG A 311 8.21 -13.82 0.62
C ARG A 311 6.81 -14.42 0.66
N ALA A 312 5.89 -13.83 1.43
CA ALA A 312 4.51 -14.28 1.50
C ALA A 312 3.82 -14.24 0.13
N VAL A 313 4.00 -13.16 -0.65
CA VAL A 313 3.48 -13.08 -2.03
C VAL A 313 4.07 -14.17 -2.92
N ASN A 314 5.39 -14.42 -2.85
CA ASN A 314 6.02 -15.47 -3.65
C ASN A 314 5.50 -16.87 -3.28
N GLU A 315 5.29 -17.14 -1.99
CA GLU A 315 4.69 -18.40 -1.53
C GLU A 315 3.25 -18.56 -2.01
N LEU A 316 2.43 -17.51 -1.92
CA LEU A 316 1.04 -17.53 -2.41
C LEU A 316 0.99 -17.75 -3.92
N VAL A 317 1.86 -17.09 -4.70
CA VAL A 317 1.95 -17.30 -6.16
C VAL A 317 2.35 -18.74 -6.47
N LYS A 318 3.30 -19.31 -5.73
CA LYS A 318 3.71 -20.72 -5.90
C LYS A 318 2.54 -21.66 -5.60
N GLN A 319 1.89 -21.52 -4.44
CA GLN A 319 0.73 -22.33 -4.05
C GLN A 319 -0.41 -22.24 -5.08
N ARG A 320 -0.64 -21.04 -5.63
CA ARG A 320 -1.64 -20.83 -6.68
C ARG A 320 -1.28 -21.55 -7.97
N ASN A 321 -0.01 -21.51 -8.40
CA ASN A 321 0.43 -22.21 -9.60
C ASN A 321 0.36 -23.74 -9.42
N ASP A 322 0.76 -24.25 -8.25
CA ASP A 322 0.65 -25.67 -7.89
C ASP A 322 -0.83 -26.09 -7.87
N GLY A 323 -1.71 -25.28 -7.26
CA GLY A 323 -3.15 -25.50 -7.24
C GLY A 323 -3.79 -25.44 -8.62
N GLN A 324 -3.38 -24.53 -9.50
CA GLN A 324 -3.88 -24.48 -10.88
C GLN A 324 -3.48 -25.74 -11.66
N THR A 325 -2.24 -26.21 -11.47
CA THR A 325 -1.77 -27.46 -12.09
C THR A 325 -2.61 -28.65 -11.61
N ALA A 326 -2.89 -28.74 -10.31
CA ALA A 326 -3.76 -29.78 -9.76
C ALA A 326 -5.20 -29.67 -10.28
N LEU A 327 -5.72 -28.46 -10.49
CA LEU A 327 -7.05 -28.22 -11.05
C LEU A 327 -7.13 -28.73 -12.50
N ASP A 328 -6.11 -28.44 -13.31
CA ASP A 328 -6.04 -28.87 -14.70
C ASP A 328 -6.01 -30.41 -14.81
N ILE A 329 -5.28 -31.08 -13.90
CA ILE A 329 -5.26 -32.54 -13.79
C ILE A 329 -6.65 -33.08 -13.46
N LEU A 330 -7.34 -32.52 -12.47
CA LEU A 330 -8.70 -32.96 -12.10
C LEU A 330 -9.71 -32.76 -13.24
N TYR A 331 -9.59 -31.67 -14.00
CA TYR A 331 -10.42 -31.45 -15.18
C TYR A 331 -10.18 -32.52 -16.26
N GLN A 332 -8.92 -32.89 -16.51
CA GLN A 332 -8.58 -33.97 -17.43
C GLN A 332 -9.10 -35.33 -16.94
N GLU A 333 -8.94 -35.64 -15.64
CA GLU A 333 -9.49 -36.87 -15.04
C GLU A 333 -11.01 -36.93 -15.17
N ARG A 334 -11.70 -35.81 -14.95
CA ARG A 334 -13.15 -35.71 -15.12
C ARG A 334 -13.55 -36.01 -16.56
N GLU A 335 -12.91 -35.36 -17.53
CA GLU A 335 -13.23 -35.54 -18.95
C GLU A 335 -12.99 -36.98 -19.41
N ALA A 336 -11.88 -37.59 -18.99
CA ALA A 336 -11.57 -38.99 -19.27
C ALA A 336 -12.62 -39.95 -18.66
N LEU A 337 -13.06 -39.67 -17.43
CA LEU A 337 -14.07 -40.47 -16.75
C LEU A 337 -15.48 -40.28 -17.35
N GLU A 338 -15.84 -39.06 -17.77
CA GLU A 338 -17.08 -38.79 -18.52
C GLU A 338 -17.08 -39.52 -19.86
N GLY A 339 -15.95 -39.51 -20.57
CA GLY A 339 -15.77 -40.28 -21.81
C GLY A 339 -15.94 -41.78 -21.60
N THR A 340 -15.32 -42.32 -20.55
CA THR A 340 -15.44 -43.74 -20.17
C THR A 340 -16.89 -44.08 -19.80
N SER A 341 -17.54 -43.27 -18.97
CA SER A 341 -18.93 -43.47 -18.55
C SER A 341 -19.90 -43.42 -19.74
N SER A 342 -19.67 -42.53 -20.71
CA SER A 342 -20.46 -42.45 -21.94
C SER A 342 -20.31 -43.72 -22.79
N GLN A 343 -19.08 -44.23 -22.94
CA GLN A 343 -18.82 -45.50 -23.63
C GLN A 343 -19.49 -46.69 -22.94
N THR A 344 -19.37 -46.78 -21.60
CA THR A 344 -20.03 -47.82 -20.80
C THR A 344 -21.55 -47.73 -20.94
N ASN A 345 -22.14 -46.53 -20.92
CA ASN A 345 -23.58 -46.36 -21.06
C ASN A 345 -24.07 -46.77 -22.46
N ASN A 346 -23.35 -46.37 -23.51
CA ASN A 346 -23.67 -46.80 -24.88
C ASN A 346 -23.63 -48.33 -25.01
N TYR A 347 -22.65 -48.98 -24.39
CA TYR A 347 -22.55 -50.44 -24.41
C TYR A 347 -23.65 -51.11 -23.58
N TYR A 348 -23.99 -50.55 -22.42
CA TYR A 348 -25.12 -50.97 -21.60
C TYR A 348 -26.45 -50.90 -22.38
N GLU A 349 -26.71 -49.79 -23.09
CA GLU A 349 -27.90 -49.64 -23.93
C GLU A 349 -27.93 -50.63 -25.10
N GLN A 350 -26.78 -50.89 -25.74
CA GLN A 350 -26.68 -51.91 -26.78
C GLN A 350 -27.01 -53.31 -26.26
N MET A 351 -26.56 -53.64 -25.05
CA MET A 351 -26.85 -54.95 -24.44
C MET A 351 -28.31 -55.08 -24.01
N LEU A 352 -28.92 -54.01 -23.47
CA LEU A 352 -30.36 -53.96 -23.23
C LEU A 352 -31.17 -54.15 -24.53
N GLN A 353 -30.75 -53.50 -25.62
CA GLN A 353 -31.39 -53.68 -26.93
C GLN A 353 -31.23 -55.11 -27.45
N LYS A 354 -30.04 -55.72 -27.28
CA LYS A 354 -29.78 -57.12 -27.66
C LYS A 354 -30.67 -58.08 -26.88
N LEU A 355 -30.80 -57.92 -25.56
CA LEU A 355 -31.70 -58.70 -24.72
C LEU A 355 -33.16 -58.51 -25.15
N THR A 356 -33.56 -57.27 -25.41
CA THR A 356 -34.92 -56.92 -25.87
C THR A 356 -35.23 -57.54 -27.23
N GLN A 357 -34.27 -57.57 -28.16
CA GLN A 357 -34.43 -58.22 -29.46
C GLN A 357 -34.55 -59.74 -29.33
N LEU A 358 -33.74 -60.37 -28.47
CA LEU A 358 -33.88 -61.80 -28.17
C LEU A 358 -35.28 -62.11 -27.63
N LEU A 359 -35.78 -61.33 -26.67
CA LEU A 359 -37.13 -61.48 -26.11
C LEU A 359 -38.24 -61.26 -27.16
N LYS A 360 -38.02 -60.42 -28.17
CA LYS A 360 -38.96 -60.21 -29.28
C LYS A 360 -39.01 -61.41 -30.23
N GLN A 361 -37.85 -62.03 -30.49
CA GLN A 361 -37.68 -63.06 -31.49
C GLN A 361 -37.88 -64.47 -30.96
N ASP A 362 -37.69 -64.70 -29.66
CA ASP A 362 -37.81 -66.02 -29.05
C ASP A 362 -39.29 -66.42 -28.81
N PRO A 363 -39.83 -67.41 -29.55
CA PRO A 363 -41.18 -67.91 -29.32
C PRO A 363 -41.30 -68.78 -28.06
N SER A 364 -40.17 -69.23 -27.49
CA SER A 364 -40.11 -70.12 -26.31
C SER A 364 -39.79 -69.36 -25.02
N ARG A 365 -39.88 -68.02 -25.03
CA ARG A 365 -39.56 -67.21 -23.85
C ARG A 365 -40.47 -67.52 -22.66
N PRO A 366 -39.99 -67.31 -21.42
CA PRO A 366 -40.78 -67.46 -20.21
C PRO A 366 -42.05 -66.61 -20.22
N TYR A 367 -43.07 -67.07 -19.48
CA TYR A 367 -44.30 -66.30 -19.28
C TYR A 367 -44.13 -65.31 -18.11
N PHE A 368 -44.19 -64.02 -18.41
CA PHE A 368 -43.98 -62.91 -17.46
C PHE A 368 -45.29 -62.36 -16.88
N GLY A 369 -46.29 -63.22 -16.66
CA GLY A 369 -47.56 -62.83 -16.04
C GLY A 369 -48.35 -61.81 -16.87
N GLU A 370 -48.82 -60.73 -16.22
CA GLU A 370 -49.62 -59.67 -16.84
C GLU A 370 -48.92 -58.97 -18.01
N LEU A 371 -47.58 -58.89 -17.99
CA LEU A 371 -46.80 -58.30 -19.08
C LEU A 371 -46.91 -59.11 -20.36
N SER A 372 -46.85 -60.44 -20.27
CA SER A 372 -47.07 -61.34 -21.42
C SER A 372 -48.50 -61.27 -21.95
N VAL A 373 -49.51 -61.11 -21.08
CA VAL A 373 -50.90 -60.89 -21.51
C VAL A 373 -51.07 -59.56 -22.23
N LYS A 374 -50.54 -58.48 -21.65
CA LYS A 374 -50.56 -57.12 -22.20
C LYS A 374 -49.84 -57.07 -23.54
N GLN A 375 -48.71 -57.74 -23.65
CA GLN A 375 -47.97 -57.92 -24.90
C GLN A 375 -48.81 -58.64 -25.96
N ASN A 376 -49.39 -59.80 -25.65
CA ASN A 376 -50.19 -60.58 -26.60
C ASN A 376 -51.40 -59.80 -27.10
N ARG A 377 -52.10 -59.08 -26.21
CA ARG A 377 -53.20 -58.17 -26.58
C ARG A 377 -52.75 -57.05 -27.51
N LEU A 378 -51.60 -56.43 -27.23
CA LEU A 378 -51.04 -55.38 -28.09
C LEU A 378 -50.61 -55.94 -29.46
N GLN A 379 -50.01 -57.12 -29.52
CA GLN A 379 -49.66 -57.79 -30.77
C GLN A 379 -50.90 -58.18 -31.59
N GLU A 380 -51.97 -58.64 -30.95
CA GLU A 380 -53.24 -58.95 -31.62
C GLU A 380 -53.89 -57.68 -32.19
N ASN A 381 -53.91 -56.58 -31.42
CA ASN A 381 -54.40 -55.29 -31.89
C ASN A 381 -53.54 -54.74 -33.03
N LEU A 382 -52.23 -54.90 -32.98
CA LEU A 382 -51.31 -54.50 -34.05
C LEU A 382 -51.57 -55.34 -35.32
N ARG A 383 -51.81 -56.65 -35.20
CA ARG A 383 -52.26 -57.51 -36.32
C ARG A 383 -53.58 -57.02 -36.92
N LYS A 384 -54.56 -56.65 -36.09
CA LYS A 384 -55.85 -56.09 -36.55
C LYS A 384 -55.66 -54.77 -37.30
N VAL A 385 -54.81 -53.87 -36.79
CA VAL A 385 -54.50 -52.58 -37.45
C VAL A 385 -53.71 -52.79 -38.76
N ASN A 386 -52.74 -53.71 -38.79
CA ASN A 386 -52.03 -54.08 -40.02
C ASN A 386 -52.98 -54.65 -41.07
N GLY A 387 -53.88 -55.56 -40.69
CA GLY A 387 -54.90 -56.08 -41.62
C GLY A 387 -55.83 -54.98 -42.16
N LYS A 388 -56.15 -53.95 -41.35
CA LYS A 388 -56.90 -52.77 -41.82
C LYS A 388 -56.08 -51.91 -42.79
N ILE A 389 -54.78 -51.73 -42.56
CA ILE A 389 -53.86 -51.00 -43.45
C ILE A 389 -53.75 -51.75 -44.80
N GLU A 390 -53.53 -53.06 -44.78
CA GLU A 390 -53.42 -53.91 -45.97
C GLU A 390 -54.72 -53.92 -46.78
N ALA A 391 -55.86 -54.10 -46.13
CA ALA A 391 -57.18 -54.01 -46.77
C ALA A 391 -57.41 -52.63 -47.43
N GLN A 392 -56.95 -51.54 -46.80
CA GLN A 392 -57.03 -50.20 -47.41
C GLN A 392 -56.05 -49.98 -48.56
N GLN A 393 -54.86 -50.57 -48.51
CA GLN A 393 -53.92 -50.53 -49.61
C GLN A 393 -54.43 -51.31 -50.83
N ALA A 394 -55.17 -52.40 -50.63
CA ALA A 394 -55.83 -53.17 -51.69
C ALA A 394 -57.03 -52.42 -52.34
N LEU A 395 -57.69 -51.52 -51.60
CA LEU A 395 -58.85 -50.72 -52.05
C LEU A 395 -58.49 -49.50 -52.93
N LYS A 396 -57.23 -49.31 -53.31
CA LYS A 396 -56.68 -48.13 -54.04
C LYS A 396 -57.18 -47.91 -55.49
N ARG A 397 -58.36 -48.40 -55.89
CA ARG A 397 -58.96 -48.15 -57.23
C ARG A 397 -60.04 -47.05 -57.14
N GLY A 398 -59.71 -45.83 -57.59
CA GLY A 398 -60.64 -44.69 -57.77
C GLY A 398 -60.19 -43.35 -57.14
N LEU A 399 -60.45 -42.21 -57.81
CA LEU A 399 -59.98 -40.86 -57.41
C LEU A 399 -60.62 -40.33 -56.10
N ILE A 400 -61.91 -40.55 -55.87
CA ILE A 400 -62.61 -40.15 -54.62
C ILE A 400 -62.19 -41.03 -53.43
N ASN A 401 -61.81 -42.29 -53.70
CA ASN A 401 -61.28 -43.21 -52.71
C ASN A 401 -59.84 -42.86 -52.27
N LYS A 402 -59.10 -42.01 -52.99
CA LYS A 402 -57.72 -41.62 -52.64
C LYS A 402 -57.64 -40.66 -51.45
N VAL A 403 -58.57 -39.72 -51.31
CA VAL A 403 -58.58 -38.75 -50.20
C VAL A 403 -59.06 -39.39 -48.90
N SER A 404 -60.13 -40.20 -48.95
CA SER A 404 -60.62 -40.91 -47.77
C SER A 404 -59.68 -42.03 -47.31
N SER A 405 -59.01 -42.71 -48.25
CA SER A 405 -57.96 -43.69 -47.91
C SER A 405 -56.71 -43.02 -47.37
N PHE A 406 -56.33 -41.81 -47.79
CA PHE A 406 -55.18 -41.08 -47.23
C PHE A 406 -55.40 -40.68 -45.75
N VAL A 407 -56.58 -40.15 -45.42
CA VAL A 407 -56.92 -39.78 -44.03
C VAL A 407 -57.00 -41.02 -43.14
N LYS A 408 -57.63 -42.10 -43.61
CA LYS A 408 -57.72 -43.36 -42.85
C LYS A 408 -56.37 -44.09 -42.77
N SER A 409 -55.53 -44.03 -43.81
CA SER A 409 -54.17 -44.59 -43.76
C SER A 409 -53.25 -43.81 -42.84
N SER A 410 -53.41 -42.48 -42.77
CA SER A 410 -52.70 -41.64 -41.81
C SER A 410 -53.15 -41.96 -40.38
N TYR A 411 -54.47 -42.06 -40.14
CA TYR A 411 -55.03 -42.48 -38.86
C TYR A 411 -54.51 -43.85 -38.41
N TYR A 412 -54.62 -44.89 -39.26
CA TYR A 412 -54.09 -46.21 -38.94
C TYR A 412 -52.56 -46.25 -38.83
N GLY A 413 -51.85 -45.39 -39.56
CA GLY A 413 -50.41 -45.20 -39.42
C GLY A 413 -50.04 -44.63 -38.05
N THR A 414 -50.76 -43.61 -37.57
CA THR A 414 -50.58 -43.07 -36.21
C THR A 414 -50.99 -44.06 -35.13
N GLU A 415 -52.08 -44.81 -35.32
CA GLU A 415 -52.55 -45.86 -34.40
C GLU A 415 -51.52 -47.00 -34.32
N LYS A 416 -50.96 -47.42 -35.46
CA LYS A 416 -49.85 -48.38 -35.53
C LYS A 416 -48.63 -47.88 -34.76
N ALA A 417 -48.18 -46.64 -35.01
CA ALA A 417 -47.03 -46.07 -34.31
C ALA A 417 -47.26 -45.96 -32.79
N GLN A 418 -48.48 -45.63 -32.36
CA GLN A 418 -48.85 -45.63 -30.93
C GLN A 418 -48.84 -47.03 -30.31
N LEU A 419 -49.34 -48.04 -31.04
CA LEU A 419 -49.32 -49.43 -30.59
C LEU A 419 -47.90 -49.99 -30.55
N GLU A 420 -47.06 -49.69 -31.55
CA GLU A 420 -45.63 -50.03 -31.57
C GLU A 420 -44.89 -49.40 -30.39
N LYS A 421 -45.15 -48.12 -30.09
CA LYS A 421 -44.57 -47.44 -28.92
C LYS A 421 -45.01 -48.08 -27.59
N LYS A 422 -46.28 -48.46 -27.46
CA LYS A 422 -46.80 -49.18 -26.28
C LYS A 422 -46.19 -50.58 -26.16
N LEU A 423 -46.01 -51.27 -27.27
CA LEU A 423 -45.39 -52.59 -27.32
C LEU A 423 -43.91 -52.52 -26.93
N GLU A 424 -43.19 -51.51 -27.41
CA GLU A 424 -41.80 -51.25 -27.04
C GLU A 424 -41.66 -51.00 -25.53
N LYS A 425 -42.57 -50.21 -24.96
CA LYS A 425 -42.61 -49.98 -23.50
C LYS A 425 -42.84 -51.28 -22.73
N VAL A 426 -43.74 -52.14 -23.18
CA VAL A 426 -43.97 -53.45 -22.54
C VAL A 426 -42.74 -54.36 -22.65
N PHE A 427 -42.03 -54.34 -23.79
CA PHE A 427 -40.78 -55.08 -23.91
C PHE A 427 -39.69 -54.55 -22.99
N SER A 428 -39.59 -53.23 -22.77
CA SER A 428 -38.70 -52.66 -21.76
C SER A 428 -39.05 -53.17 -20.36
N GLU A 429 -40.34 -53.16 -19.99
CA GLU A 429 -40.84 -53.69 -18.69
C GLU A 429 -40.51 -55.19 -18.55
N ILE A 430 -40.59 -55.96 -19.63
CA ILE A 430 -40.21 -57.38 -19.66
C ILE A 430 -38.68 -57.54 -19.51
N THR A 431 -37.88 -56.75 -20.21
CA THR A 431 -36.41 -56.77 -20.11
C THR A 431 -35.96 -56.50 -18.68
N GLU A 432 -36.55 -55.52 -17.99
CA GLU A 432 -36.31 -55.28 -16.55
C GLU A 432 -36.71 -56.49 -15.69
N THR A 433 -37.88 -57.08 -15.97
CA THR A 433 -38.35 -58.27 -15.24
C THR A 433 -37.41 -59.47 -15.41
N VAL A 434 -36.82 -59.64 -16.60
CA VAL A 434 -35.84 -60.70 -16.89
C VAL A 434 -34.57 -60.49 -16.07
N LEU A 435 -34.04 -59.26 -16.06
CA LEU A 435 -32.85 -58.92 -15.29
C LEU A 435 -33.04 -59.14 -13.78
N GLU A 436 -34.24 -58.90 -13.25
CA GLU A 436 -34.52 -59.04 -11.81
C GLU A 436 -34.90 -60.46 -11.38
N LYS A 437 -35.73 -61.16 -12.16
CA LYS A 437 -36.41 -62.39 -11.71
C LYS A 437 -36.05 -63.64 -12.51
N TYR A 438 -35.49 -63.48 -13.70
CA TYR A 438 -35.18 -64.59 -14.60
C TYR A 438 -33.79 -64.47 -15.24
N PRO A 439 -32.72 -64.28 -14.44
CA PRO A 439 -31.37 -64.09 -14.99
C PRO A 439 -30.86 -65.30 -15.78
N ASP A 440 -31.37 -66.50 -15.48
CA ASP A 440 -31.01 -67.76 -16.15
C ASP A 440 -31.54 -67.88 -17.58
N TYR A 441 -32.46 -66.99 -18.01
CA TYR A 441 -33.00 -67.00 -19.36
C TYR A 441 -31.94 -66.63 -20.42
N ALA A 442 -31.07 -65.67 -20.08
CA ALA A 442 -29.97 -65.23 -20.93
C ALA A 442 -28.77 -64.86 -20.03
N PRO A 443 -28.08 -65.85 -19.45
CA PRO A 443 -27.19 -65.66 -18.31
C PRO A 443 -25.97 -64.78 -18.66
N GLU A 444 -25.40 -64.94 -19.86
CA GLU A 444 -24.24 -64.15 -20.32
C GLU A 444 -24.59 -62.66 -20.46
N ILE A 445 -25.69 -62.35 -21.17
CA ILE A 445 -26.13 -60.97 -21.42
C ILE A 445 -26.59 -60.31 -20.13
N THR A 446 -27.31 -61.05 -19.29
CA THR A 446 -27.80 -60.53 -18.00
C THR A 446 -26.64 -60.20 -17.06
N ARG A 447 -25.64 -61.09 -16.96
CA ARG A 447 -24.44 -60.84 -16.16
C ARG A 447 -23.68 -59.62 -16.65
N GLU A 448 -23.51 -59.46 -17.96
CA GLU A 448 -22.81 -58.33 -18.55
C GLU A 448 -23.54 -57.00 -18.31
N ILE A 449 -24.87 -56.97 -18.42
CA ILE A 449 -25.69 -55.80 -18.08
C ILE A 449 -25.55 -55.42 -16.61
N ILE A 450 -25.54 -56.39 -15.69
CA ILE A 450 -25.35 -56.14 -14.25
C ILE A 450 -23.97 -55.53 -13.99
N LEU A 451 -22.91 -56.10 -14.57
CA LEU A 451 -21.54 -55.58 -14.43
C LEU A 451 -21.41 -54.15 -14.96
N LEU A 452 -22.01 -53.86 -16.12
CA LEU A 452 -21.99 -52.51 -16.71
C LEU A 452 -22.76 -51.51 -15.84
N ARG A 453 -23.89 -51.93 -15.24
CA ARG A 453 -24.66 -51.10 -14.30
C ARG A 453 -23.84 -50.77 -13.06
N GLU A 454 -23.12 -51.74 -12.49
CA GLU A 454 -22.22 -51.51 -11.37
C GLU A 454 -21.07 -50.55 -11.74
N GLN A 455 -20.46 -50.73 -12.92
CA GLN A 455 -19.42 -49.82 -13.42
C GLN A 455 -19.93 -48.39 -13.61
N LEU A 456 -21.14 -48.20 -14.15
CA LEU A 456 -21.75 -46.88 -14.28
C LEU A 456 -21.96 -46.23 -12.91
N ALA A 457 -22.49 -46.96 -11.93
CA ALA A 457 -22.67 -46.44 -10.57
C ALA A 457 -21.32 -46.04 -9.91
N MET A 458 -20.27 -46.84 -10.11
CA MET A 458 -18.92 -46.50 -9.63
C MET A 458 -18.35 -45.25 -10.33
N ASN A 459 -18.57 -45.11 -11.64
CA ASN A 459 -18.13 -43.93 -12.39
C ASN A 459 -18.88 -42.67 -11.94
N GLU A 460 -20.18 -42.76 -11.69
CA GLU A 460 -20.97 -41.65 -11.14
C GLU A 460 -20.45 -41.19 -9.78
N GLN A 461 -20.15 -42.13 -8.87
CA GLN A 461 -19.57 -41.79 -7.56
C GLN A 461 -18.22 -41.08 -7.70
N LYS A 462 -17.32 -41.62 -8.52
CA LYS A 462 -16.01 -40.99 -8.80
C LYS A 462 -16.17 -39.60 -9.43
N LEU A 463 -17.13 -39.41 -10.33
CA LEU A 463 -17.42 -38.09 -10.91
C LEU A 463 -17.90 -37.09 -9.86
N MET A 464 -18.74 -37.51 -8.90
CA MET A 464 -19.14 -36.66 -7.79
C MET A 464 -17.95 -36.28 -6.90
N GLU A 465 -17.07 -37.22 -6.59
CA GLU A 465 -15.86 -36.95 -5.81
C GLU A 465 -14.92 -35.98 -6.52
N ILE A 466 -14.66 -36.17 -7.83
CA ILE A 466 -13.83 -35.25 -8.62
C ILE A 466 -14.46 -33.86 -8.66
N LYS A 467 -15.78 -33.75 -8.90
CA LYS A 467 -16.49 -32.45 -8.90
C LYS A 467 -16.37 -31.74 -7.55
N LYS A 468 -16.48 -32.48 -6.45
CA LYS A 468 -16.27 -31.93 -5.10
C LYS A 468 -14.85 -31.40 -4.92
N LYS A 469 -13.83 -32.18 -5.31
CA LYS A 469 -12.42 -31.76 -5.24
C LYS A 469 -12.13 -30.52 -6.10
N ILE A 470 -12.68 -30.47 -7.32
CA ILE A 470 -12.59 -29.29 -8.21
C ILE A 470 -13.13 -28.07 -7.48
N HIS A 471 -14.34 -28.16 -6.92
CA HIS A 471 -14.98 -27.05 -6.23
C HIS A 471 -14.17 -26.57 -5.02
N GLU A 472 -13.72 -27.49 -4.16
CA GLU A 472 -12.85 -27.16 -3.00
C GLU A 472 -11.55 -26.48 -3.44
N LEU A 473 -10.94 -26.94 -4.54
CA LEU A 473 -9.71 -26.38 -5.05
C LEU A 473 -9.93 -24.99 -5.68
N GLU A 474 -11.04 -24.77 -6.38
CA GLU A 474 -11.43 -23.47 -6.92
C GLU A 474 -11.67 -22.43 -5.81
N GLU A 475 -12.36 -22.82 -4.74
CA GLU A 475 -12.54 -21.98 -3.55
C GLU A 475 -11.20 -21.61 -2.91
N ASN A 476 -10.31 -22.60 -2.75
CA ASN A 476 -8.96 -22.37 -2.22
C ASN A 476 -8.14 -21.43 -3.12
N LEU A 477 -8.20 -21.60 -4.45
CA LEU A 477 -7.52 -20.71 -5.39
C LEU A 477 -8.07 -19.28 -5.34
N LEU A 478 -9.37 -19.10 -5.17
CA LEU A 478 -9.99 -17.79 -4.97
C LEU A 478 -9.50 -17.13 -3.67
N HIS A 479 -9.43 -17.90 -2.58
CA HIS A 479 -8.91 -17.43 -1.30
C HIS A 479 -7.42 -17.02 -1.41
N LEU A 480 -6.58 -17.86 -2.04
CA LEU A 480 -5.18 -17.54 -2.29
C LEU A 480 -5.00 -16.26 -3.11
N LYS A 481 -5.84 -16.05 -4.13
CA LYS A 481 -5.82 -14.83 -4.95
C LYS A 481 -6.19 -13.58 -4.17
N ASN A 482 -7.18 -13.68 -3.26
CA ASN A 482 -7.55 -12.56 -2.41
C ASN A 482 -6.42 -12.22 -1.42
N ASN A 483 -5.81 -13.24 -0.80
CA ASN A 483 -4.67 -13.05 0.10
C ASN A 483 -3.47 -12.44 -0.64
N GLU A 484 -3.18 -12.89 -1.87
CA GLU A 484 -2.11 -12.30 -2.69
C GLU A 484 -2.36 -10.81 -2.93
N LYS A 485 -3.61 -10.44 -3.22
CA LYS A 485 -4.00 -9.04 -3.43
C LYS A 485 -3.81 -8.21 -2.16
N GLU A 486 -4.26 -8.71 -1.00
CA GLU A 486 -4.09 -8.03 0.29
C GLU A 486 -2.61 -7.81 0.63
N GLU A 487 -1.76 -8.83 0.45
CA GLU A 487 -0.33 -8.70 0.68
C GLU A 487 0.34 -7.71 -0.29
N ARG A 488 -0.08 -7.67 -1.56
CA ARG A 488 0.38 -6.66 -2.52
C ARG A 488 -0.04 -5.24 -2.15
N GLU A 489 -1.23 -5.06 -1.58
CA GLU A 489 -1.68 -3.76 -1.07
C GLU A 489 -0.82 -3.32 0.13
N LYS A 490 -0.47 -4.24 1.05
CA LYS A 490 0.46 -3.97 2.15
C LYS A 490 1.85 -3.57 1.66
N ILE A 491 2.37 -4.23 0.62
CA ILE A 491 3.62 -3.86 -0.05
C ILE A 491 3.56 -2.43 -0.58
N ALA A 492 2.52 -2.08 -1.34
CA ALA A 492 2.36 -0.74 -1.89
C ALA A 492 2.26 0.35 -0.80
N ILE A 493 1.59 0.04 0.32
CA ILE A 493 1.53 0.93 1.48
C ILE A 493 2.92 1.10 2.11
N ALA A 494 3.68 0.02 2.29
CA ALA A 494 5.03 0.04 2.84
C ALA A 494 5.99 0.86 1.97
N GLU A 495 5.95 0.69 0.64
CA GLU A 495 6.74 1.44 -0.33
C GLU A 495 6.38 2.92 -0.36
N LYS A 496 5.09 3.25 -0.29
CA LYS A 496 4.65 4.65 -0.25
C LYS A 496 5.11 5.35 1.02
N ARG A 497 5.07 4.65 2.16
CA ARG A 497 5.46 5.17 3.47
C ARG A 497 6.98 5.34 3.61
N THR A 498 7.75 4.40 3.07
CA THR A 498 9.20 4.32 3.31
C THR A 498 9.96 4.63 2.02
N TYR A 499 10.51 5.83 1.94
CA TYR A 499 11.27 6.28 0.78
C TYR A 499 12.48 5.37 0.52
N GLY A 500 12.60 4.85 -0.71
CA GLY A 500 13.73 4.01 -1.13
C GLY A 500 13.63 2.52 -0.79
N LEU A 501 12.52 2.07 -0.21
CA LEU A 501 12.40 0.71 0.31
C LEU A 501 12.52 -0.36 -0.79
N ALA A 502 11.83 -0.17 -1.92
CA ALA A 502 11.85 -1.11 -3.04
C ALA A 502 13.20 -1.11 -3.77
N GLU A 503 13.78 0.07 -3.98
CA GLU A 503 15.09 0.23 -4.62
C GLU A 503 16.19 -0.44 -3.78
N MET A 504 16.15 -0.27 -2.46
CA MET A 504 17.11 -0.91 -1.56
C MET A 504 16.98 -2.43 -1.57
N TYR A 505 15.76 -2.95 -1.61
CA TYR A 505 15.54 -4.39 -1.75
C TYR A 505 16.16 -4.94 -3.04
N GLN A 506 15.93 -4.27 -4.18
CA GLN A 506 16.51 -4.67 -5.46
C GLN A 506 18.05 -4.72 -5.40
N LEU A 507 18.68 -3.70 -4.82
CA LEU A 507 20.15 -3.67 -4.68
C LEU A 507 20.69 -4.78 -3.78
N VAL A 508 19.98 -5.15 -2.71
CA VAL A 508 20.37 -6.27 -1.85
C VAL A 508 20.30 -7.58 -2.63
N MET A 509 19.19 -7.83 -3.34
CA MET A 509 19.02 -9.03 -4.15
C MET A 509 20.06 -9.13 -5.28
N GLU A 510 20.42 -8.02 -5.92
CA GLU A 510 21.47 -7.99 -6.93
C GLU A 510 22.85 -8.35 -6.35
N LYS A 511 23.17 -7.88 -5.14
CA LYS A 511 24.42 -8.22 -4.46
C LYS A 511 24.47 -9.70 -4.07
N GLU A 512 23.40 -10.23 -3.51
CA GLU A 512 23.29 -11.64 -3.13
C GLU A 512 23.44 -12.55 -4.35
N ASN A 513 22.79 -12.22 -5.47
CA ASN A 513 22.92 -12.98 -6.71
C ASN A 513 24.37 -12.94 -7.25
N ARG A 514 25.05 -11.79 -7.24
CA ARG A 514 26.45 -11.69 -7.69
C ARG A 514 27.42 -12.49 -6.82
N GLN A 515 27.14 -12.62 -5.52
CA GLN A 515 27.96 -13.41 -4.60
C GLN A 515 27.77 -14.92 -4.77
N GLN A 516 26.68 -15.38 -5.39
CA GLN A 516 26.48 -16.81 -5.69
C GLN A 516 27.20 -17.26 -6.98
N PHE A 517 27.68 -16.34 -7.81
CA PHE A 517 28.39 -16.62 -9.07
C PHE A 517 29.91 -16.36 -9.00
N HIS A 518 30.44 -16.10 -7.81
CA HIS A 518 31.87 -15.99 -7.49
C HIS A 518 32.24 -17.00 -6.43
#